data_AF-R6ESP2-F1
#
_entry.id   AF-R6ESP2-F1
#
_cell.length_a   1.000
_cell.length_b   1.000
_cell.length_c   1.000
_cell.angle_alpha   90.00
_cell.angle_beta   90.00
_cell.angle_gamma   90.00
#
_symmetry.space_group_name_H-M   'P 1'
#
loop_
_entity.id
_entity.type
_entity.pdbx_description
1 polymer ?
#
loop_
_entity_poly.entity_id
_entity_poly.type
_entity_poly.pdbx_seq_one_letter_code
_entity_poly.pdbx_strand_id
1 'polypeptide(L)'
;MKKIALAAALIIGALTLPTSCVEEYEPQNGNVTNGQAGSAPGSFDNFVNGITTSLNGQSNYNNDPAEYAFDFGMPSMFIMHDVMGQDMVSNGTSTDWFSTWYLYEQALGPSYAICQVPWTVYYAWIKNCNTVIAMAGTEPSEERKSGAGIAYAVRAAMYEDLARLYANKTYGEDPEAETVPWIDENTSAAASTNNPRKTNEEMWALILADLDKAEEYLQGYKRTDNSTPDLSVVYGLKARAYLTMEDWPNAEKYAKLAMEGYNVMSADQYTDRETGFNTPNGAWMWSLTYKSDDQVMTVNDADTSWGSWMSLELANGCGYASNYGAPKAMDRHLYESIPATDCRKKCFLDFSLDEMTDDNEKLAKLSEYSDYPAQMVAQPPETHPPPRAEGPPRRGRGRRTGLRRTEREIPPGRWRRRSPEPIRGLSAVSAPDARGGDEAHRGGGRGHAGRPRGGGHRPADRLRPAA
;
A
#
# COMPACT_ATOMS: atom_id res chain seq x y z
N MET A 1 40.01 -56.73 43.35
CA MET A 1 40.02 -57.16 41.93
C MET A 1 38.60 -57.15 41.40
N LYS A 2 38.38 -56.52 40.23
CA LYS A 2 37.17 -56.53 39.34
C LYS A 2 35.90 -55.87 39.93
N LYS A 3 35.70 -54.56 39.67
CA LYS A 3 34.90 -53.94 38.58
C LYS A 3 33.41 -54.30 38.62
N ILE A 4 32.55 -53.32 38.88
CA ILE A 4 31.26 -53.05 38.21
C ILE A 4 30.91 -51.58 38.51
N ALA A 5 30.62 -50.83 37.45
CA ALA A 5 30.06 -49.49 37.49
C ALA A 5 28.55 -49.59 37.72
N LEU A 6 27.97 -48.71 38.55
CA LEU A 6 26.63 -48.17 38.32
C LEU A 6 26.36 -46.98 39.25
N ALA A 7 26.00 -45.86 38.61
CA ALA A 7 24.94 -44.92 38.93
C ALA A 7 24.61 -44.55 40.39
N ALA A 8 24.54 -43.23 40.54
CA ALA A 8 23.48 -42.47 41.20
C ALA A 8 23.82 -41.81 42.55
N ALA A 9 23.49 -40.51 42.54
CA ALA A 9 23.16 -39.65 43.66
C ALA A 9 24.32 -39.20 44.57
N LEU A 10 24.75 -37.95 44.37
CA LEU A 10 24.52 -36.87 45.34
C LEU A 10 25.16 -35.58 44.80
N ILE A 11 24.35 -34.75 44.13
CA ILE A 11 24.66 -33.33 43.96
C ILE A 11 23.84 -32.58 45.02
N ILE A 12 24.49 -32.22 46.12
CA ILE A 12 24.19 -31.01 46.89
C ILE A 12 25.55 -30.49 47.34
N GLY A 13 25.94 -29.30 46.89
CA GLY A 13 27.16 -28.66 47.39
C GLY A 13 27.75 -27.59 46.48
N ALA A 14 27.04 -26.47 46.36
CA ALA A 14 27.55 -25.10 46.20
C ALA A 14 28.84 -24.87 45.40
N LEU A 15 28.70 -24.28 44.21
CA LEU A 15 29.60 -23.22 43.77
C LEU A 15 28.78 -22.00 43.38
N THR A 16 28.84 -21.00 44.24
CA THR A 16 28.46 -19.61 43.95
C THR A 16 29.46 -19.02 42.96
N LEU A 17 29.00 -18.67 41.77
CA LEU A 17 29.68 -17.73 40.87
C LEU A 17 28.70 -16.60 40.49
N PRO A 18 29.17 -15.36 40.36
CA PRO A 18 28.34 -14.17 40.29
C PRO A 18 27.51 -14.13 39.00
N THR A 19 26.29 -13.62 39.13
CA THR A 19 25.36 -13.33 38.05
C THR A 19 25.92 -12.22 37.15
N SER A 20 26.70 -12.58 36.14
CA SER A 20 26.83 -11.73 34.95
C SER A 20 25.54 -11.88 34.16
N CYS A 21 24.81 -10.77 34.01
CA CYS A 21 23.71 -10.65 33.07
C CYS A 21 24.20 -11.07 31.67
N VAL A 22 23.90 -12.30 31.27
CA VAL A 22 23.90 -12.68 29.86
C VAL A 22 22.64 -12.03 29.31
N GLU A 23 22.80 -10.96 28.56
CA GLU A 23 21.72 -10.44 27.73
C GLU A 23 21.30 -11.56 26.77
N GLU A 24 20.11 -12.10 26.99
CA GLU A 24 19.54 -13.19 26.21
C GLU A 24 19.00 -12.59 24.90
N TYR A 25 19.82 -12.63 23.85
CA TYR A 25 19.51 -12.11 22.51
C TYR A 25 18.65 -13.07 21.64
N GLU A 26 18.21 -14.20 22.18
CA GLU A 26 17.48 -15.24 21.42
C GLU A 26 15.99 -15.28 21.80
N PRO A 27 15.05 -15.12 20.83
CA PRO A 27 13.62 -15.11 21.13
C PRO A 27 13.09 -16.53 21.40
N GLN A 28 12.64 -16.79 22.64
CA GLN A 28 12.10 -18.11 23.03
C GLN A 28 10.77 -18.51 22.36
N ASN A 29 10.14 -17.65 21.55
CA ASN A 29 8.83 -17.94 20.92
C ASN A 29 8.65 -17.39 19.49
N GLY A 30 9.74 -17.18 18.73
CA GLY A 30 9.65 -16.84 17.30
C GLY A 30 9.07 -15.45 16.96
N ASN A 31 8.76 -14.61 17.97
CA ASN A 31 8.41 -13.21 17.79
C ASN A 31 9.45 -12.34 18.48
N VAL A 32 10.17 -11.52 17.71
CA VAL A 32 11.10 -10.51 18.23
C VAL A 32 10.27 -9.31 18.68
N THR A 33 10.36 -8.93 19.95
CA THR A 33 9.74 -7.67 20.42
C THR A 33 10.51 -6.46 19.86
N ASN A 34 9.86 -5.31 19.64
CA ASN A 34 10.55 -4.10 19.17
C ASN A 34 11.75 -3.73 20.06
N GLY A 35 11.70 -4.00 21.37
CA GLY A 35 12.81 -3.78 22.30
C GLY A 35 13.99 -4.72 22.10
N GLN A 36 13.74 -5.98 21.70
CA GLN A 36 14.79 -6.96 21.39
C GLN A 36 15.40 -6.72 20.00
N ALA A 37 14.58 -6.35 19.01
CA ALA A 37 15.08 -5.99 17.67
C ALA A 37 15.92 -4.71 17.71
N GLY A 38 15.49 -3.70 18.46
CA GLY A 38 16.13 -2.38 18.51
C GLY A 38 17.48 -2.32 19.22
N SER A 39 17.83 -3.34 20.00
CA SER A 39 19.08 -3.37 20.81
C SER A 39 20.29 -3.94 20.06
N ALA A 40 20.09 -4.55 18.89
CA ALA A 40 21.19 -5.11 18.09
C ALA A 40 22.04 -4.00 17.42
N PRO A 41 23.36 -4.18 17.28
CA PRO A 41 24.21 -3.26 16.51
C PRO A 41 23.69 -3.07 15.07
N GLY A 42 23.61 -1.82 14.60
CA GLY A 42 23.09 -1.50 13.26
C GLY A 42 21.57 -1.63 13.10
N SER A 43 20.84 -1.96 14.18
CA SER A 43 19.39 -2.16 14.10
C SER A 43 18.63 -0.93 13.60
N PHE A 44 18.99 0.26 14.09
CA PHE A 44 18.34 1.51 13.65
C PHE A 44 18.42 1.69 12.14
N ASP A 45 19.61 1.56 11.55
CA ASP A 45 19.82 1.71 10.11
C ASP A 45 19.06 0.65 9.31
N ASN A 46 18.97 -0.58 9.84
CA ASN A 46 18.17 -1.63 9.22
C ASN A 46 16.67 -1.30 9.21
N PHE A 47 16.14 -0.74 10.29
CA PHE A 47 14.75 -0.28 10.34
C PHE A 47 14.51 0.93 9.42
N VAL A 48 15.45 1.87 9.34
CA VAL A 48 15.39 3.01 8.41
C VAL A 48 15.36 2.52 6.96
N ASN A 49 16.27 1.61 6.58
CA ASN A 49 16.27 0.98 5.26
C ASN A 49 14.97 0.23 4.98
N GLY A 50 14.43 -0.44 6.01
CA GLY A 50 13.16 -1.15 5.96
C GLY A 50 11.97 -0.28 5.58
N ILE A 51 12.00 1.02 5.88
CA ILE A 51 10.93 1.96 5.48
C ILE A 51 10.79 1.96 3.97
N THR A 52 11.85 2.27 3.23
CA THR A 52 11.78 2.43 1.77
C THR A 52 11.71 1.09 1.05
N THR A 53 12.41 0.05 1.52
CA THR A 53 12.35 -1.29 0.92
C THR A 53 11.00 -1.99 1.14
N SER A 54 10.17 -1.51 2.09
CA SER A 54 8.81 -2.02 2.25
C SER A 54 7.81 -1.41 1.26
N LEU A 55 8.14 -0.28 0.65
CA LEU A 55 7.26 0.41 -0.29
C LEU A 55 7.17 -0.30 -1.64
N ASN A 56 8.10 -1.20 -1.97
CA ASN A 56 8.06 -2.04 -3.17
C ASN A 56 8.78 -3.38 -2.92
N GLY A 57 8.93 -4.23 -3.93
CA GLY A 57 9.76 -5.44 -3.87
C GLY A 57 9.15 -6.65 -3.13
N GLN A 58 8.06 -6.47 -2.40
CA GLN A 58 7.38 -7.52 -1.64
C GLN A 58 5.85 -7.39 -1.68
N SER A 59 5.16 -8.50 -1.42
CA SER A 59 3.73 -8.52 -1.16
C SER A 59 3.46 -7.93 0.22
N ASN A 60 2.63 -6.90 0.30
CA ASN A 60 2.38 -6.15 1.53
C ASN A 60 1.02 -6.46 2.16
N TYR A 61 0.08 -7.05 1.42
CA TYR A 61 -1.24 -7.38 1.91
C TYR A 61 -1.32 -8.80 2.47
N ASN A 62 -0.87 -9.80 1.70
CA ASN A 62 -1.02 -11.21 2.05
C ASN A 62 0.30 -11.94 2.33
N ASN A 63 1.43 -11.25 2.16
CA ASN A 63 2.80 -11.81 2.29
C ASN A 63 3.08 -13.00 1.34
N ASP A 64 2.28 -13.17 0.30
CA ASP A 64 2.47 -14.17 -0.75
C ASP A 64 2.32 -13.49 -2.12
N PRO A 65 3.42 -13.25 -2.85
CA PRO A 65 3.40 -12.60 -4.16
C PRO A 65 2.71 -13.46 -5.23
N ALA A 66 2.50 -14.76 -5.00
CA ALA A 66 1.82 -15.64 -5.95
C ALA A 66 0.29 -15.59 -5.84
N GLU A 67 -0.26 -15.09 -4.73
CA GLU A 67 -1.72 -15.07 -4.52
C GLU A 67 -2.38 -13.87 -5.23
N TYR A 68 -1.80 -12.68 -5.07
CA TYR A 68 -2.38 -11.44 -5.59
C TYR A 68 -1.38 -10.70 -6.47
N ALA A 69 -1.55 -10.83 -7.79
CA ALA A 69 -0.65 -10.23 -8.77
C ALA A 69 -0.64 -8.69 -8.73
N PHE A 70 -1.63 -8.04 -8.13
CA PHE A 70 -1.63 -6.59 -7.91
C PHE A 70 -0.81 -6.18 -6.67
N ASP A 71 -0.38 -7.08 -5.79
CA ASP A 71 0.24 -6.74 -4.51
C ASP A 71 1.75 -6.55 -4.63
N PHE A 72 2.16 -5.43 -5.22
CA PHE A 72 3.57 -5.08 -5.45
C PHE A 72 3.99 -3.74 -4.85
N GLY A 73 3.29 -3.32 -3.80
CA GLY A 73 3.59 -2.12 -3.00
C GLY A 73 3.03 -0.82 -3.57
N MET A 74 3.70 0.29 -3.28
CA MET A 74 3.30 1.65 -3.68
C MET A 74 2.95 1.81 -5.16
N PRO A 75 3.68 1.20 -6.13
CA PRO A 75 3.28 1.32 -7.53
C PRO A 75 1.88 0.77 -7.82
N SER A 76 1.42 -0.22 -7.04
CA SER A 76 0.06 -0.74 -7.14
C SER A 76 -0.97 0.27 -6.62
N MET A 77 -0.66 0.97 -5.54
CA MET A 77 -1.52 2.05 -5.01
C MET A 77 -1.68 3.17 -6.04
N PHE A 78 -0.62 3.50 -6.78
CA PHE A 78 -0.70 4.50 -7.86
C PHE A 78 -1.59 4.02 -9.00
N ILE A 79 -1.43 2.79 -9.49
CA ILE A 79 -2.31 2.24 -10.53
C ILE A 79 -3.76 2.20 -10.03
N MET A 80 -3.99 1.81 -8.77
CA MET A 80 -5.31 1.84 -8.15
C MET A 80 -5.92 3.24 -8.17
N HIS A 81 -5.16 4.28 -7.82
CA HIS A 81 -5.65 5.66 -7.89
C HIS A 81 -5.94 6.09 -9.34
N ASP A 82 -5.09 5.73 -10.29
CA ASP A 82 -5.24 6.11 -11.70
C ASP A 82 -6.46 5.44 -12.36
N VAL A 83 -6.72 4.16 -12.08
CA VAL A 83 -7.94 3.49 -12.57
C VAL A 83 -9.21 4.00 -11.88
N MET A 84 -9.08 4.63 -10.70
CA MET A 84 -10.16 5.40 -10.09
C MET A 84 -10.22 6.86 -10.60
N GLY A 85 -9.44 7.18 -11.62
CA GLY A 85 -9.51 8.42 -12.38
C GLY A 85 -10.39 8.28 -13.62
N GLN A 86 -10.11 9.08 -14.65
CA GLN A 86 -10.82 9.04 -15.94
C GLN A 86 -9.91 8.73 -17.13
N ASP A 87 -8.60 8.59 -16.89
CA ASP A 87 -7.58 8.61 -17.94
C ASP A 87 -6.92 7.25 -18.19
N MET A 88 -7.05 6.30 -17.24
CA MET A 88 -6.54 4.94 -17.35
C MET A 88 -7.68 3.94 -17.51
N VAL A 89 -7.70 3.24 -18.64
CA VAL A 89 -8.72 2.24 -18.98
C VAL A 89 -8.26 0.86 -18.51
N SER A 90 -9.06 0.26 -17.63
CA SER A 90 -9.04 -1.17 -17.32
C SER A 90 -9.96 -1.91 -18.29
N ASN A 91 -9.60 -3.15 -18.66
CA ASN A 91 -10.43 -3.98 -19.53
C ASN A 91 -11.76 -4.44 -18.86
N GLY A 92 -11.95 -4.18 -17.56
CA GLY A 92 -13.15 -4.52 -16.80
C GLY A 92 -13.42 -6.03 -16.64
N THR A 93 -12.42 -6.88 -16.91
CA THR A 93 -12.57 -8.34 -16.84
C THR A 93 -12.11 -8.89 -15.49
N SER A 94 -12.55 -10.11 -15.15
CA SER A 94 -12.12 -10.79 -13.92
C SER A 94 -10.64 -11.17 -13.88
N THR A 95 -9.92 -11.09 -15.01
CA THR A 95 -8.47 -11.31 -15.04
C THR A 95 -7.69 -10.02 -14.76
N ASP A 96 -8.33 -8.86 -14.79
CA ASP A 96 -7.73 -7.61 -14.35
C ASP A 96 -8.09 -7.35 -12.88
N TRP A 97 -7.14 -7.61 -11.97
CA TRP A 97 -7.33 -7.35 -10.54
C TRP A 97 -7.73 -5.90 -10.24
N PHE A 98 -7.24 -4.92 -11.03
CA PHE A 98 -7.56 -3.51 -10.80
C PHE A 98 -8.97 -3.12 -11.26
N SER A 99 -9.67 -4.00 -11.99
CA SER A 99 -11.08 -3.78 -12.37
C SER A 99 -11.98 -3.58 -11.13
N THR A 100 -11.58 -4.15 -9.99
CA THR A 100 -12.20 -3.97 -8.68
C THR A 100 -12.40 -2.49 -8.32
N TRP A 101 -11.38 -1.66 -8.56
CA TRP A 101 -11.41 -0.23 -8.27
C TRP A 101 -11.94 0.58 -9.45
N TYR A 102 -11.71 0.14 -10.69
CA TYR A 102 -12.19 0.80 -11.90
C TYR A 102 -13.72 0.79 -12.05
N LEU A 103 -14.38 -0.34 -11.75
CA LEU A 103 -15.82 -0.49 -11.99
C LEU A 103 -16.70 0.13 -10.89
N TYR A 104 -16.12 0.50 -9.74
CA TYR A 104 -16.82 1.04 -8.56
C TYR A 104 -18.07 0.23 -8.15
N GLU A 105 -18.08 -1.08 -8.37
CA GLU A 105 -19.24 -1.95 -8.07
C GLU A 105 -19.30 -2.33 -6.58
N GLN A 106 -20.03 -3.41 -6.24
CA GLN A 106 -20.19 -3.94 -4.88
C GLN A 106 -18.86 -4.22 -4.13
N ALA A 107 -17.72 -4.18 -4.83
CA ALA A 107 -16.42 -4.47 -4.28
C ALA A 107 -15.91 -3.43 -3.27
N LEU A 108 -16.27 -2.14 -3.39
CA LEU A 108 -15.83 -1.10 -2.43
C LEU A 108 -16.52 -1.19 -1.05
N GLY A 109 -17.35 -2.21 -0.83
CA GLY A 109 -17.98 -2.46 0.47
C GLY A 109 -16.98 -2.95 1.53
N PRO A 110 -17.20 -2.62 2.82
CA PRO A 110 -16.28 -2.97 3.91
C PRO A 110 -16.11 -4.49 4.12
N SER A 111 -17.01 -5.31 3.56
CA SER A 111 -16.97 -6.77 3.67
C SER A 111 -16.05 -7.45 2.64
N TYR A 112 -15.51 -6.72 1.66
CA TYR A 112 -14.67 -7.30 0.62
C TYR A 112 -13.19 -7.09 0.94
N ALA A 113 -12.42 -8.19 0.95
CA ALA A 113 -11.02 -8.20 1.37
C ALA A 113 -10.15 -7.22 0.56
N ILE A 114 -10.30 -7.21 -0.77
CA ILE A 114 -9.46 -6.40 -1.67
C ILE A 114 -9.62 -4.90 -1.41
N CYS A 115 -10.79 -4.44 -0.95
CA CYS A 115 -10.99 -3.02 -0.62
C CYS A 115 -10.42 -2.62 0.75
N GLN A 116 -9.94 -3.59 1.54
CA GLN A 116 -9.16 -3.32 2.75
C GLN A 116 -7.66 -3.16 2.45
N VAL A 117 -7.21 -3.42 1.22
CA VAL A 117 -5.79 -3.36 0.82
C VAL A 117 -5.19 -1.98 1.12
N PRO A 118 -5.76 -0.84 0.68
CA PRO A 118 -5.13 0.46 0.89
C PRO A 118 -4.96 0.74 2.38
N TRP A 119 -6.04 0.59 3.16
CA TRP A 119 -6.01 0.72 4.61
C TRP A 119 -4.92 -0.14 5.25
N THR A 120 -4.93 -1.44 4.98
CA THR A 120 -4.04 -2.42 5.63
C THR A 120 -2.57 -2.10 5.33
N VAL A 121 -2.27 -1.82 4.07
CA VAL A 121 -0.89 -1.62 3.61
C VAL A 121 -0.35 -0.25 4.04
N TYR A 122 -1.11 0.83 3.88
CA TYR A 122 -0.66 2.16 4.36
C TYR A 122 -0.41 2.17 5.87
N TYR A 123 -1.28 1.57 6.69
CA TYR A 123 -1.04 1.50 8.14
C TYR A 123 0.14 0.58 8.51
N ALA A 124 0.45 -0.45 7.70
CA ALA A 124 1.66 -1.25 7.89
C ALA A 124 2.93 -0.40 7.65
N TRP A 125 2.96 0.41 6.59
CA TRP A 125 4.07 1.34 6.34
C TRP A 125 4.19 2.45 7.38
N ILE A 126 3.06 3.00 7.84
CA ILE A 126 3.04 3.96 8.95
C ILE A 126 3.63 3.33 10.22
N LYS A 127 3.32 2.07 10.52
CA LYS A 127 3.90 1.35 11.65
C LYS A 127 5.42 1.20 11.54
N ASN A 128 5.95 0.96 10.34
CA ASN A 128 7.40 0.92 10.11
C ASN A 128 8.03 2.29 10.42
N CYS A 129 7.40 3.39 9.97
CA CYS A 129 7.85 4.74 10.28
C CYS A 129 7.81 5.04 11.79
N ASN A 130 6.68 4.72 12.45
CA ASN A 130 6.51 4.89 13.90
C ASN A 130 7.58 4.13 14.70
N THR A 131 8.00 2.95 14.22
CA THR A 131 9.06 2.17 14.86
C THR A 131 10.39 2.92 14.82
N VAL A 132 10.77 3.47 13.66
CA VAL A 132 12.01 4.26 13.54
C VAL A 132 11.93 5.54 14.36
N ILE A 133 10.80 6.24 14.34
CA ILE A 133 10.60 7.47 15.13
C ILE A 133 10.72 7.17 16.64
N ALA A 134 10.11 6.08 17.11
CA ALA A 134 10.23 5.63 18.50
C ALA A 134 11.69 5.31 18.88
N MET A 135 12.41 4.60 18.01
CA MET A 135 13.81 4.24 18.22
C MET A 135 14.74 5.46 18.22
N ALA A 136 14.43 6.47 17.41
CA ALA A 136 15.17 7.73 17.37
C ALA A 136 14.99 8.54 18.67
N GLY A 137 13.80 8.48 19.26
CA GLY A 137 13.43 9.25 20.44
C GLY A 137 12.99 10.68 20.10
N THR A 138 12.48 11.40 21.11
CA THR A 138 11.95 12.77 20.93
C THR A 138 13.03 13.79 20.55
N GLU A 139 14.26 13.55 21.00
CA GLU A 139 15.45 14.33 20.66
C GLU A 139 16.52 13.39 20.08
N PRO A 140 16.48 13.11 18.77
CA PRO A 140 17.40 12.18 18.15
C PRO A 140 18.84 12.70 18.17
N SER A 141 19.81 11.79 18.38
CA SER A 141 21.23 12.09 18.22
C SER A 141 21.55 12.45 16.76
N GLU A 142 22.68 13.12 16.52
CA GLU A 142 23.09 13.50 15.15
C GLU A 142 23.11 12.31 14.18
N GLU A 143 23.53 11.13 14.66
CA GLU A 143 23.59 9.91 13.85
C GLU A 143 22.21 9.34 13.50
N ARG A 144 21.17 9.68 14.29
CA ARG A 144 19.81 9.18 14.09
C ARG A 144 18.87 10.19 13.44
N LYS A 145 19.25 11.47 13.40
CA LYS A 145 18.42 12.56 12.86
C LYS A 145 17.94 12.27 11.45
N SER A 146 18.83 11.92 10.52
CA SER A 146 18.43 11.68 9.13
C SER A 146 17.47 10.51 9.00
N GLY A 147 17.68 9.42 9.76
CA GLY A 147 16.77 8.28 9.78
C GLY A 147 15.38 8.64 10.31
N ALA A 148 15.32 9.46 11.38
CA ALA A 148 14.06 9.99 11.88
C ALA A 148 13.37 10.92 10.86
N GLY A 149 14.13 11.80 10.22
CA GLY A 149 13.61 12.71 9.19
C GLY A 149 13.03 11.98 7.98
N ILE A 150 13.69 10.91 7.51
CA ILE A 150 13.16 10.00 6.49
C ILE A 150 11.83 9.39 6.94
N ALA A 151 11.76 8.89 8.18
CA ALA A 151 10.55 8.26 8.70
C ALA A 151 9.37 9.24 8.80
N TYR A 152 9.61 10.47 9.26
CA TYR A 152 8.59 11.52 9.28
C TYR A 152 8.11 11.87 7.86
N ALA A 153 9.02 12.04 6.90
CA ALA A 153 8.66 12.35 5.52
C ALA A 153 7.81 11.24 4.87
N VAL A 154 8.19 9.97 5.06
CA VAL A 154 7.42 8.83 4.51
C VAL A 154 6.07 8.70 5.22
N ARG A 155 6.01 8.85 6.55
CA ARG A 155 4.75 8.81 7.31
C ARG A 155 3.78 9.88 6.83
N ALA A 156 4.26 11.11 6.65
CA ALA A 156 3.49 12.20 6.08
C ALA A 156 2.93 11.83 4.70
N ALA A 157 3.76 11.31 3.78
CA ALA A 157 3.32 10.89 2.46
C ALA A 157 2.20 9.83 2.50
N MET A 158 2.30 8.83 3.39
CA MET A 158 1.25 7.82 3.56
C MET A 158 -0.06 8.43 4.08
N TYR A 159 0.03 9.37 5.02
CA TYR A 159 -1.15 10.06 5.54
C TYR A 159 -1.77 11.03 4.54
N GLU A 160 -1.00 11.66 3.66
CA GLU A 160 -1.55 12.46 2.57
C GLU A 160 -2.44 11.61 1.65
N ASP A 161 -1.99 10.41 1.28
CA ASP A 161 -2.76 9.49 0.45
C ASP A 161 -4.01 9.01 1.19
N LEU A 162 -3.88 8.53 2.44
CA LEU A 162 -5.01 8.11 3.26
C LEU A 162 -6.06 9.23 3.46
N ALA A 163 -5.62 10.46 3.72
CA ALA A 163 -6.52 11.59 3.91
C ALA A 163 -7.35 11.84 2.65
N ARG A 164 -6.72 11.82 1.47
CA ARG A 164 -7.41 12.00 0.18
C ARG A 164 -8.32 10.83 -0.18
N LEU A 165 -7.91 9.60 0.10
CA LEU A 165 -8.68 8.39 -0.20
C LEU A 165 -9.96 8.25 0.65
N TYR A 166 -9.89 8.61 1.93
CA TYR A 166 -10.94 8.27 2.91
C TYR A 166 -11.75 9.48 3.41
N ALA A 167 -11.40 10.70 3.02
CA ALA A 167 -12.27 11.85 3.25
C ALA A 167 -13.47 11.79 2.31
N ASN A 168 -14.69 11.90 2.84
CA ASN A 168 -15.90 11.94 2.03
C ASN A 168 -16.10 13.27 1.29
N LYS A 169 -15.33 14.29 1.66
CA LYS A 169 -15.25 15.59 1.01
C LYS A 169 -13.80 16.08 1.05
N THR A 170 -13.42 16.84 0.03
CA THR A 170 -12.09 17.45 -0.03
C THR A 170 -11.92 18.49 1.08
N TYR A 171 -10.66 18.85 1.40
CA TYR A 171 -10.37 19.90 2.37
C TYR A 171 -11.05 21.23 2.01
N GLY A 172 -10.95 21.64 0.74
CA GLY A 172 -11.54 22.89 0.25
C GLY A 172 -13.07 22.93 0.33
N GLU A 173 -13.73 21.77 0.23
CA GLU A 173 -15.18 21.67 0.39
C GLU A 173 -15.62 21.70 1.87
N ASP A 174 -14.92 20.98 2.75
CA ASP A 174 -15.30 20.82 4.15
C ASP A 174 -14.09 20.45 5.04
N PRO A 175 -13.47 21.44 5.72
CA PRO A 175 -12.38 21.19 6.66
C PRO A 175 -12.76 20.31 7.86
N GLU A 176 -14.05 20.19 8.17
CA GLU A 176 -14.55 19.36 9.28
C GLU A 176 -14.89 17.92 8.84
N ALA A 177 -14.83 17.61 7.54
CA ALA A 177 -15.06 16.26 7.06
C ALA A 177 -14.02 15.29 7.63
N GLU A 178 -14.47 14.15 8.11
CA GLU A 178 -13.61 13.14 8.73
C GLU A 178 -12.75 12.40 7.68
N THR A 179 -11.51 12.12 8.05
CA THR A 179 -10.48 11.44 7.24
C THR A 179 -10.24 10.01 7.77
N VAL A 180 -9.14 9.79 8.48
CA VAL A 180 -8.75 8.52 9.13
C VAL A 180 -8.24 8.81 10.55
N PRO A 181 -8.11 7.79 11.42
CA PRO A 181 -7.45 7.95 12.70
C PRO A 181 -5.95 8.20 12.55
N TRP A 182 -5.42 9.10 13.36
CA TRP A 182 -3.97 9.33 13.46
C TRP A 182 -3.33 8.34 14.43
N ILE A 183 -2.35 7.57 13.99
CA ILE A 183 -1.63 6.57 14.76
C ILE A 183 -0.15 6.90 14.71
N ASP A 184 0.40 7.32 15.84
CA ASP A 184 1.81 7.65 15.99
C ASP A 184 2.55 6.62 16.84
N GLU A 185 3.84 6.88 17.09
CA GLU A 185 4.69 6.07 17.96
C GLU A 185 4.24 6.03 19.43
N ASN A 186 3.40 6.98 19.85
CA ASN A 186 2.90 7.07 21.23
C ASN A 186 1.53 6.38 21.39
N THR A 187 0.91 5.98 20.29
CA THR A 187 -0.40 5.33 20.28
C THR A 187 -0.27 3.87 20.71
N SER A 188 -0.75 3.56 21.91
CA SER A 188 -0.79 2.17 22.40
C SER A 188 -1.77 1.29 21.60
N ALA A 189 -1.55 -0.03 21.59
CA ALA A 189 -2.46 -0.99 20.97
C ALA A 189 -3.89 -0.96 21.56
N ALA A 190 -4.02 -0.61 22.84
CA ALA A 190 -5.34 -0.43 23.44
C ALA A 190 -6.01 0.84 22.90
N ALA A 191 -5.27 1.95 22.83
CA ALA A 191 -5.78 3.23 22.31
C ALA A 191 -6.14 3.15 20.83
N SER A 192 -5.41 2.38 20.02
CA SER A 192 -5.69 2.24 18.58
C SER A 192 -7.06 1.62 18.29
N THR A 193 -7.62 0.82 19.21
CA THR A 193 -8.95 0.21 19.02
C THR A 193 -10.13 1.17 19.20
N ASN A 194 -9.91 2.35 19.78
CA ASN A 194 -10.94 3.36 20.01
C ASN A 194 -10.43 4.77 19.65
N ASN A 195 -9.63 4.86 18.58
CA ASN A 195 -9.07 6.12 18.11
C ASN A 195 -10.02 6.77 17.09
N PRO A 196 -10.59 7.95 17.38
CA PRO A 196 -11.49 8.63 16.46
C PRO A 196 -10.78 9.09 15.18
N ARG A 197 -11.54 9.20 14.09
CA ARG A 197 -11.05 9.80 12.84
C ARG A 197 -10.76 11.28 13.08
N LYS A 198 -9.72 11.80 12.41
CA LYS A 198 -9.42 13.23 12.40
C LYS A 198 -10.22 13.96 11.34
N THR A 199 -10.55 15.22 11.58
CA THR A 199 -11.09 16.08 10.50
C THR A 199 -10.00 16.35 9.46
N ASN A 200 -10.39 16.88 8.30
CA ASN A 200 -9.45 17.39 7.31
C ASN A 200 -8.49 18.41 7.95
N GLU A 201 -9.01 19.43 8.66
CA GLU A 201 -8.18 20.44 9.32
C GLU A 201 -7.13 19.83 10.28
N GLU A 202 -7.56 18.91 11.15
CA GLU A 202 -6.65 18.25 12.09
C GLU A 202 -5.62 17.36 11.38
N MET A 203 -6.04 16.58 10.39
CA MET A 203 -5.18 15.63 9.68
C MET A 203 -4.07 16.35 8.91
N TRP A 204 -4.42 17.39 8.14
CA TRP A 204 -3.43 18.14 7.37
C TRP A 204 -2.48 18.95 8.25
N ALA A 205 -2.94 19.43 9.42
CA ALA A 205 -2.04 20.04 10.41
C ALA A 205 -1.02 19.03 10.96
N LEU A 206 -1.43 17.78 11.24
CA LEU A 206 -0.54 16.72 11.70
C LEU A 206 0.47 16.31 10.62
N ILE A 207 0.02 16.20 9.36
CA ILE A 207 0.90 15.94 8.20
C ILE A 207 1.96 17.04 8.07
N LEU A 208 1.57 18.31 8.15
CA LEU A 208 2.53 19.42 8.10
C LEU A 208 3.51 19.40 9.28
N ALA A 209 3.06 19.02 10.48
CA ALA A 209 3.94 18.90 11.63
C ALA A 209 5.01 17.80 11.45
N ASP A 210 4.64 16.65 10.87
CA ASP A 210 5.61 15.62 10.47
C ASP A 210 6.60 16.15 9.43
N LEU A 211 6.11 16.88 8.42
CA LEU A 211 6.96 17.48 7.38
C LEU A 211 7.88 18.59 7.92
N ASP A 212 7.46 19.33 8.95
CA ASP A 212 8.31 20.30 9.65
C ASP A 212 9.44 19.60 10.40
N LYS A 213 9.15 18.46 11.06
CA LYS A 213 10.18 17.62 11.69
C LYS A 213 11.14 17.01 10.66
N ALA A 214 10.62 16.54 9.54
CA ALA A 214 11.44 16.03 8.44
C ALA A 214 12.36 17.12 7.86
N GLU A 215 11.83 18.33 7.63
CA GLU A 215 12.63 19.47 7.16
C GLU A 215 13.75 19.83 8.15
N GLU A 216 13.46 19.84 9.46
CA GLU A 216 14.45 20.10 10.51
C GLU A 216 15.56 19.04 10.50
N TYR A 217 15.19 17.76 10.49
CA TYR A 217 16.14 16.65 10.67
C TYR A 217 16.90 16.25 9.41
N LEU A 218 16.42 16.64 8.23
CA LEU A 218 17.11 16.43 6.95
C LEU A 218 17.97 17.62 6.50
N GLN A 219 18.11 18.67 7.34
CA GLN A 219 19.06 19.74 7.06
C GLN A 219 20.48 19.19 6.91
N GLY A 220 21.11 19.48 5.78
CA GLY A 220 22.47 19.01 5.46
C GLY A 220 22.58 17.54 5.09
N TYR A 221 21.50 16.74 5.19
CA TYR A 221 21.49 15.36 4.73
C TYR A 221 21.74 15.30 3.22
N LYS A 222 22.61 14.36 2.81
CA LYS A 222 22.93 14.07 1.42
C LYS A 222 22.68 12.59 1.17
N ARG A 223 21.61 12.29 0.44
CA ARG A 223 21.31 10.93 0.00
C ARG A 223 22.30 10.45 -1.05
N THR A 224 22.50 9.14 -1.13
CA THR A 224 23.37 8.49 -2.12
C THR A 224 22.68 8.28 -3.47
N ASP A 225 21.36 8.15 -3.45
CA ASP A 225 20.47 7.94 -4.58
C ASP A 225 19.07 8.45 -4.22
N ASN A 226 18.10 8.30 -5.12
CA ASN A 226 16.75 8.83 -4.94
C ASN A 226 15.80 7.88 -4.18
N SER A 227 16.30 6.84 -3.51
CA SER A 227 15.45 5.89 -2.77
C SER A 227 14.90 6.45 -1.46
N THR A 228 15.58 7.42 -0.86
CA THR A 228 15.17 8.08 0.38
C THR A 228 14.74 9.53 0.14
N PRO A 229 13.75 10.03 0.92
CA PRO A 229 13.45 11.45 0.98
C PRO A 229 14.66 12.26 1.46
N ASP A 230 14.99 13.30 0.72
CA ASP A 230 15.82 14.41 1.21
C ASP A 230 14.96 15.67 1.38
N LEU A 231 15.62 16.79 1.64
CA LEU A 231 14.94 18.07 1.84
C LEU A 231 14.11 18.51 0.62
N SER A 232 14.54 18.19 -0.60
CA SER A 232 13.77 18.51 -1.82
C SER A 232 12.46 17.72 -1.88
N VAL A 233 12.48 16.46 -1.45
CA VAL A 233 11.27 15.62 -1.35
C VAL A 233 10.32 16.14 -0.28
N VAL A 234 10.85 16.55 0.89
CA VAL A 234 10.03 17.17 1.94
C VAL A 234 9.33 18.44 1.42
N TYR A 235 10.03 19.28 0.66
CA TYR A 235 9.43 20.44 0.03
C TYR A 235 8.36 20.08 -1.01
N GLY A 236 8.58 19.02 -1.80
CA GLY A 236 7.57 18.51 -2.72
C GLY A 236 6.30 18.04 -2.01
N LEU A 237 6.45 17.33 -0.88
CA LEU A 237 5.32 16.91 -0.04
C LEU A 237 4.61 18.11 0.59
N LYS A 238 5.33 19.06 1.17
CA LYS A 238 4.72 20.32 1.67
C LYS A 238 3.93 21.04 0.58
N ALA A 239 4.48 21.12 -0.63
CA ALA A 239 3.78 21.75 -1.75
C ALA A 239 2.45 21.03 -2.06
N ARG A 240 2.43 19.68 -2.06
CA ARG A 240 1.21 18.88 -2.27
C ARG A 240 0.21 19.05 -1.12
N ALA A 241 0.67 19.09 0.12
CA ALA A 241 -0.17 19.34 1.29
C ALA A 241 -0.84 20.72 1.20
N TYR A 242 -0.07 21.78 1.01
CA TYR A 242 -0.62 23.13 0.87
C TYR A 242 -1.53 23.29 -0.36
N LEU A 243 -1.22 22.60 -1.47
CA LEU A 243 -2.10 22.58 -2.64
C LEU A 243 -3.45 21.93 -2.31
N THR A 244 -3.43 20.81 -1.58
CA THR A 244 -4.66 20.12 -1.14
C THR A 244 -5.50 21.00 -0.19
N MET A 245 -4.82 21.81 0.63
CA MET A 245 -5.45 22.76 1.56
C MET A 245 -5.87 24.09 0.91
N GLU A 246 -5.67 24.25 -0.40
CA GLU A 246 -5.91 25.50 -1.14
C GLU A 246 -5.08 26.71 -0.64
N ASP A 247 -3.96 26.47 0.04
CA ASP A 247 -2.97 27.49 0.41
C ASP A 247 -1.99 27.69 -0.75
N TRP A 248 -2.49 28.38 -1.78
CA TRP A 248 -1.74 28.63 -3.02
C TRP A 248 -0.37 29.31 -2.80
N PRO A 249 -0.24 30.32 -1.91
CA PRO A 249 1.06 30.96 -1.66
C PRO A 249 2.11 29.99 -1.11
N ASN A 250 1.76 29.15 -0.12
CA ASN A 250 2.72 28.17 0.41
C ASN A 250 2.95 27.02 -0.57
N ALA A 251 1.93 26.57 -1.31
CA ALA A 251 2.08 25.58 -2.36
C ALA A 251 3.11 26.03 -3.41
N GLU A 252 3.00 27.27 -3.91
CA GLU A 252 3.94 27.84 -4.87
C GLU A 252 5.36 27.97 -4.28
N LYS A 253 5.47 28.47 -3.05
CA LYS A 253 6.75 28.64 -2.36
C LYS A 253 7.49 27.30 -2.25
N TYR A 254 6.84 26.27 -1.69
CA TYR A 254 7.48 24.98 -1.48
C TYR A 254 7.71 24.22 -2.78
N ALA A 255 6.86 24.38 -3.79
CA ALA A 255 7.11 23.83 -5.13
C ALA A 255 8.40 24.40 -5.74
N LYS A 256 8.62 25.72 -5.61
CA LYS A 256 9.86 26.36 -6.10
C LYS A 256 11.10 25.82 -5.38
N LEU A 257 11.04 25.69 -4.06
CA LEU A 257 12.14 25.11 -3.27
C LEU A 257 12.41 23.64 -3.65
N ALA A 258 11.35 22.86 -3.87
CA ALA A 258 11.45 21.47 -4.29
C ALA A 258 12.17 21.31 -5.64
N MET A 259 11.86 22.19 -6.60
CA MET A 259 12.42 22.14 -7.95
C MET A 259 13.87 22.61 -8.04
N GLU A 260 14.45 23.21 -6.99
CA GLU A 260 15.84 23.66 -7.03
C GLU A 260 16.81 22.50 -7.30
N GLY A 261 17.54 22.57 -8.41
CA GLY A 261 18.49 21.54 -8.82
C GLY A 261 17.91 20.41 -9.68
N TYR A 262 16.61 20.45 -10.01
CA TYR A 262 15.96 19.50 -10.89
C TYR A 262 15.65 20.12 -12.26
N ASN A 263 15.61 19.28 -13.29
CA ASN A 263 15.21 19.68 -14.63
C ASN A 263 14.08 18.78 -15.11
N VAL A 264 13.14 19.34 -15.86
CA VAL A 264 12.17 18.53 -16.60
C VAL A 264 12.90 17.65 -17.63
N MET A 265 12.35 16.47 -17.91
CA MET A 265 12.88 15.58 -18.93
C MET A 265 12.83 16.25 -20.31
N SER A 266 13.87 16.04 -21.12
CA SER A 266 13.80 16.33 -22.55
C SER A 266 12.83 15.38 -23.27
N ALA A 267 12.41 15.74 -24.49
CA ALA A 267 11.56 14.88 -25.30
C ALA A 267 12.19 13.49 -25.50
N ASP A 268 13.49 13.43 -25.83
CA ASP A 268 14.20 12.18 -26.06
C ASP A 268 14.22 11.31 -24.81
N GLN A 269 14.51 11.89 -23.63
CA GLN A 269 14.45 11.16 -22.36
C GLN A 269 13.04 10.67 -22.03
N TYR A 270 12.01 11.47 -22.30
CA TYR A 270 10.62 11.12 -21.99
C TYR A 270 10.14 9.94 -22.85
N THR A 271 10.55 9.92 -24.11
CA THR A 271 10.15 8.88 -25.08
C THR A 271 11.14 7.73 -25.19
N ASP A 272 12.16 7.68 -24.34
CA ASP A 272 13.16 6.61 -24.35
C ASP A 272 12.53 5.30 -23.85
N ARG A 273 12.56 4.27 -24.71
CA ARG A 273 11.92 2.97 -24.46
C ARG A 273 12.66 2.13 -23.42
N GLU A 274 13.96 2.36 -23.25
CA GLU A 274 14.80 1.58 -22.34
C GLU A 274 14.89 2.19 -20.94
N THR A 275 14.87 3.53 -20.83
CA THR A 275 15.22 4.27 -19.61
C THR A 275 14.22 5.34 -19.21
N GLY A 276 13.21 5.65 -20.02
CA GLY A 276 12.34 6.82 -19.82
C GLY A 276 11.58 6.82 -18.49
N PHE A 277 10.76 5.79 -18.26
CA PHE A 277 9.91 5.68 -17.06
C PHE A 277 10.19 4.44 -16.18
N ASN A 278 11.35 3.82 -16.35
CA ASN A 278 11.78 2.67 -15.55
C ASN A 278 13.14 2.88 -14.85
N THR A 279 13.84 3.99 -15.15
CA THR A 279 15.18 4.29 -14.64
C THR A 279 15.19 5.70 -14.06
N PRO A 280 15.60 5.89 -12.78
CA PRO A 280 15.70 7.22 -12.19
C PRO A 280 16.59 8.16 -13.01
N ASN A 281 16.11 9.39 -13.21
CA ASN A 281 16.81 10.42 -13.97
C ASN A 281 16.82 11.77 -13.23
N GLY A 282 17.42 12.80 -13.83
CA GLY A 282 17.58 14.13 -13.23
C GLY A 282 16.27 14.90 -12.94
N ALA A 283 15.12 14.39 -13.37
CA ALA A 283 13.81 14.92 -13.02
C ALA A 283 13.18 14.23 -11.80
N TRP A 284 13.64 13.03 -11.46
CA TRP A 284 13.01 12.19 -10.44
C TRP A 284 13.49 12.60 -9.06
N MET A 285 12.57 13.09 -8.22
CA MET A 285 12.90 13.55 -6.86
C MET A 285 12.92 12.41 -5.84
N TRP A 286 12.10 11.38 -6.03
CA TRP A 286 12.00 10.23 -5.14
C TRP A 286 11.60 9.02 -5.99
N SER A 287 12.25 7.88 -5.81
CA SER A 287 12.09 6.72 -6.67
C SER A 287 12.12 5.41 -5.88
N LEU A 288 11.34 4.44 -6.34
CA LEU A 288 11.41 3.06 -5.91
C LEU A 288 12.02 2.23 -7.04
N THR A 289 12.88 1.28 -6.70
CA THR A 289 13.54 0.42 -7.68
C THR A 289 13.44 -1.02 -7.21
N TYR A 290 13.00 -1.91 -8.10
CA TYR A 290 13.01 -3.34 -7.83
C TYR A 290 14.43 -3.88 -7.91
N LYS A 291 14.79 -4.76 -6.97
CA LYS A 291 16.02 -5.54 -7.03
C LYS A 291 15.72 -6.87 -7.72
N SER A 292 16.73 -7.43 -8.38
CA SER A 292 16.58 -8.71 -9.09
C SER A 292 16.23 -9.89 -8.17
N ASP A 293 16.54 -9.77 -6.88
CA ASP A 293 16.26 -10.75 -5.83
C ASP A 293 15.05 -10.39 -4.96
N ASP A 294 14.31 -9.33 -5.30
CA ASP A 294 13.06 -9.00 -4.63
C ASP A 294 12.06 -10.16 -4.76
N GLN A 295 11.26 -10.37 -3.72
CA GLN A 295 10.28 -11.45 -3.66
C GLN A 295 9.34 -11.41 -4.86
N VAL A 296 8.87 -10.22 -5.24
CA VAL A 296 7.94 -10.05 -6.36
C VAL A 296 8.57 -10.21 -7.74
N MET A 297 9.91 -10.16 -7.83
CA MET A 297 10.65 -10.38 -9.07
C MET A 297 11.03 -11.85 -9.27
N THR A 298 11.09 -12.63 -8.20
CA THR A 298 11.58 -14.02 -8.21
C THR A 298 10.47 -15.07 -8.16
N VAL A 299 9.23 -14.66 -7.86
CA VAL A 299 8.06 -15.53 -7.79
C VAL A 299 7.07 -15.19 -8.90
N ASN A 300 6.31 -16.19 -9.34
CA ASN A 300 5.23 -16.04 -10.32
C ASN A 300 5.70 -15.34 -11.61
N ASP A 301 6.88 -15.69 -12.12
CA ASP A 301 7.47 -15.13 -13.34
C ASP A 301 7.52 -13.58 -13.37
N ALA A 302 7.66 -12.96 -12.20
CA ALA A 302 7.63 -11.51 -11.99
C ALA A 302 6.30 -10.82 -12.37
N ASP A 303 5.21 -11.59 -12.50
CA ASP A 303 3.88 -11.07 -12.82
C ASP A 303 3.33 -10.13 -11.74
N THR A 304 3.88 -10.19 -10.52
CA THR A 304 3.53 -9.30 -9.42
C THR A 304 4.46 -8.07 -9.40
N SER A 305 4.65 -7.37 -10.52
CA SER A 305 5.54 -6.21 -10.57
C SER A 305 4.95 -5.08 -11.39
N TRP A 306 5.29 -3.82 -11.11
CA TRP A 306 4.78 -2.71 -11.93
C TRP A 306 5.07 -2.90 -13.44
N GLY A 307 6.27 -3.40 -13.77
CA GLY A 307 6.69 -3.63 -15.16
C GLY A 307 5.83 -4.69 -15.87
N SER A 308 5.42 -5.76 -15.18
CA SER A 308 4.59 -6.82 -15.77
C SER A 308 3.17 -6.34 -16.11
N TRP A 309 2.68 -5.33 -15.39
CA TRP A 309 1.35 -4.74 -15.58
C TRP A 309 1.34 -3.58 -16.58
N MET A 310 2.43 -2.82 -16.68
CA MET A 310 2.50 -1.61 -17.49
C MET A 310 3.23 -1.78 -18.81
N SER A 311 4.06 -2.81 -18.97
CA SER A 311 4.73 -3.10 -20.25
C SER A 311 3.76 -3.74 -21.23
N LEU A 312 3.34 -2.96 -22.23
CA LEU A 312 2.42 -3.41 -23.29
C LEU A 312 3.15 -3.84 -24.58
N GLU A 313 4.47 -3.67 -24.63
CA GLU A 313 5.27 -3.91 -25.85
C GLU A 313 5.49 -5.40 -26.18
N LEU A 314 5.14 -6.28 -25.25
CA LEU A 314 5.38 -7.72 -25.36
C LEU A 314 4.04 -8.46 -25.42
N ALA A 315 3.40 -8.62 -26.58
CA ALA A 315 2.26 -9.54 -26.69
C ALA A 315 2.66 -11.04 -26.66
N ASN A 316 3.97 -11.33 -26.57
CA ASN A 316 4.54 -12.68 -26.58
C ASN A 316 4.80 -13.24 -25.17
N GLY A 317 3.78 -13.19 -24.31
CA GLY A 317 3.70 -14.06 -23.14
C GLY A 317 4.63 -13.73 -21.97
N CYS A 318 5.03 -12.47 -21.81
CA CYS A 318 5.84 -12.01 -20.69
C CYS A 318 5.10 -10.91 -19.92
N GLY A 319 4.96 -11.10 -18.61
CA GLY A 319 4.27 -10.17 -17.73
C GLY A 319 2.74 -10.31 -17.74
N TYR A 320 2.14 -9.82 -16.67
CA TYR A 320 0.72 -10.03 -16.36
C TYR A 320 -0.22 -9.45 -17.42
N ALA A 321 0.06 -8.24 -17.89
CA ALA A 321 -0.76 -7.56 -18.90
C ALA A 321 -0.86 -8.39 -20.19
N SER A 322 0.26 -8.97 -20.62
CA SER A 322 0.36 -9.82 -21.80
C SER A 322 -0.29 -11.19 -21.60
N ASN A 323 0.06 -11.88 -20.51
CA ASN A 323 -0.34 -13.26 -20.26
C ASN A 323 -1.82 -13.43 -19.93
N TYR A 324 -2.40 -12.47 -19.20
CA TYR A 324 -3.76 -12.55 -18.67
C TYR A 324 -4.71 -11.52 -19.28
N GLY A 325 -4.22 -10.78 -20.28
CA GLY A 325 -5.01 -9.88 -21.10
C GLY A 325 -5.52 -8.65 -20.37
N ALA A 326 -4.76 -8.11 -19.41
CA ALA A 326 -5.12 -6.96 -18.57
C ALA A 326 -4.29 -5.68 -18.83
N PRO A 327 -4.11 -5.24 -20.10
CA PRO A 327 -3.31 -4.06 -20.40
C PRO A 327 -3.95 -2.77 -19.86
N LYS A 328 -3.12 -1.84 -19.39
CA LYS A 328 -3.55 -0.49 -18.98
C LYS A 328 -3.46 0.47 -20.16
N ALA A 329 -4.60 0.80 -20.75
CA ALA A 329 -4.66 1.71 -21.89
C ALA A 329 -5.00 3.15 -21.45
N MET A 330 -4.72 4.11 -22.32
CA MET A 330 -5.12 5.51 -22.16
C MET A 330 -6.53 5.72 -22.69
N ASP A 331 -7.32 6.59 -22.02
CA ASP A 331 -8.60 7.05 -22.56
C ASP A 331 -8.42 7.85 -23.87
N ARG A 332 -9.31 7.60 -24.84
CA ARG A 332 -9.24 8.23 -26.16
C ARG A 332 -9.39 9.74 -26.11
N HIS A 333 -10.24 10.28 -25.22
CA HIS A 333 -10.44 11.73 -25.11
C HIS A 333 -9.16 12.41 -24.62
N LEU A 334 -8.45 11.80 -23.66
CA LEU A 334 -7.15 12.29 -23.24
C LEU A 334 -6.16 12.30 -24.42
N TYR A 335 -6.02 11.19 -25.16
CA TYR A 335 -5.12 11.12 -26.31
C TYR A 335 -5.44 12.18 -27.38
N GLU A 336 -6.71 12.39 -27.70
CA GLU A 336 -7.16 13.38 -28.69
C GLU A 336 -6.93 14.82 -28.22
N SER A 337 -6.88 15.07 -26.91
CA SER A 337 -6.55 16.39 -26.35
C SER A 337 -5.06 16.76 -26.47
N ILE A 338 -4.16 15.78 -26.62
CA ILE A 338 -2.72 16.01 -26.70
C ILE A 338 -2.37 16.61 -28.08
N PRO A 339 -1.74 17.79 -28.16
CA PRO A 339 -1.30 18.37 -29.43
C PRO A 339 -0.32 17.46 -30.18
N ALA A 340 -0.38 17.44 -31.51
CA ALA A 340 0.54 16.65 -32.34
C ALA A 340 2.02 17.05 -32.18
N THR A 341 2.30 18.27 -31.71
CA THR A 341 3.66 18.76 -31.43
C THR A 341 4.20 18.32 -30.07
N ASP A 342 3.38 17.69 -29.23
CA ASP A 342 3.77 17.26 -27.89
C ASP A 342 4.44 15.88 -27.94
N CYS A 343 5.66 15.77 -27.40
CA CYS A 343 6.40 14.51 -27.37
C CYS A 343 5.68 13.39 -26.60
N ARG A 344 4.87 13.73 -25.60
CA ARG A 344 4.15 12.75 -24.77
C ARG A 344 3.16 11.93 -25.57
N LYS A 345 2.65 12.48 -26.68
CA LYS A 345 1.74 11.76 -27.60
C LYS A 345 2.40 10.51 -28.19
N LYS A 346 3.73 10.52 -28.33
CA LYS A 346 4.51 9.41 -28.91
C LYS A 346 4.59 8.18 -28.00
N CYS A 347 4.25 8.32 -26.72
CA CYS A 347 4.20 7.18 -25.78
C CYS A 347 2.96 6.31 -25.96
N PHE A 348 2.01 6.72 -26.80
CA PHE A 348 0.74 6.02 -27.01
C PHE A 348 0.55 5.72 -28.49
N LEU A 349 -0.01 4.54 -28.78
CA LEU A 349 -0.31 4.13 -30.14
C LEU A 349 -1.36 5.05 -30.78
N ASP A 350 -1.15 5.40 -32.04
CA ASP A 350 -2.13 6.18 -32.81
C ASP A 350 -3.32 5.30 -33.21
N PHE A 351 -4.54 5.75 -32.90
CA PHE A 351 -5.79 5.08 -33.28
C PHE A 351 -5.94 4.84 -34.79
N SER A 352 -5.21 5.56 -35.66
CA SER A 352 -5.20 5.24 -37.10
C SER A 352 -4.73 3.82 -37.40
N LEU A 353 -3.95 3.20 -36.50
CA LEU A 353 -3.49 1.80 -36.60
C LEU A 353 -4.63 0.77 -36.65
N ASP A 354 -5.80 1.11 -36.10
CA ASP A 354 -6.99 0.24 -36.12
C ASP A 354 -7.67 0.20 -37.49
N GLU A 355 -7.51 1.27 -38.28
CA GLU A 355 -8.09 1.40 -39.62
C GLU A 355 -7.16 0.88 -40.73
N MET A 356 -5.91 0.55 -40.39
CA MET A 356 -4.92 0.03 -41.35
C MET A 356 -5.20 -1.43 -41.69
N THR A 357 -5.34 -1.72 -42.98
CA THR A 357 -5.63 -3.08 -43.50
C THR A 357 -4.44 -3.75 -44.18
N ASP A 358 -3.38 -3.01 -44.52
CA ASP A 358 -2.13 -3.58 -45.03
C ASP A 358 -1.16 -3.84 -43.87
N ASP A 359 -0.78 -5.12 -43.71
CA ASP A 359 0.08 -5.55 -42.60
C ASP A 359 1.49 -4.91 -42.68
N ASN A 360 2.03 -4.65 -43.87
CA ASN A 360 3.36 -4.05 -44.00
C ASN A 360 3.33 -2.57 -43.59
N GLU A 361 2.30 -1.84 -44.01
CA GLU A 361 2.08 -0.44 -43.61
C GLU A 361 1.85 -0.33 -42.10
N LYS A 362 1.06 -1.26 -41.52
CA LYS A 362 0.82 -1.33 -40.08
C LYS A 362 2.10 -1.62 -39.30
N LEU A 363 2.90 -2.61 -39.74
CA LEU A 363 4.20 -2.92 -39.13
C LEU A 363 5.18 -1.74 -39.22
N ALA A 364 5.22 -1.05 -40.36
CA ALA A 364 6.04 0.14 -40.53
C ALA A 364 5.62 1.24 -39.55
N LYS A 365 4.32 1.49 -39.39
CA LYS A 365 3.81 2.48 -38.43
C LYS A 365 4.10 2.09 -36.98
N LEU A 366 3.95 0.81 -36.61
CA LEU A 366 4.26 0.31 -35.27
C LEU A 366 5.75 0.45 -34.91
N SER A 367 6.66 0.43 -35.89
CA SER A 367 8.10 0.62 -35.64
C SER A 367 8.43 2.02 -35.09
N GLU A 368 7.55 3.00 -35.30
CA GLU A 368 7.65 4.32 -34.65
C GLU A 368 7.42 4.26 -33.14
N TYR A 369 6.76 3.21 -32.63
CA TYR A 369 6.36 3.07 -31.22
C TYR A 369 7.10 1.98 -30.46
N SER A 370 7.47 0.86 -31.11
CA SER A 370 8.16 -0.26 -30.46
C SER A 370 9.34 -0.78 -31.30
N ASP A 371 10.35 -1.32 -30.62
CA ASP A 371 11.45 -2.06 -31.25
C ASP A 371 11.02 -3.46 -31.71
N TYR A 372 9.83 -3.90 -31.30
CA TYR A 372 9.26 -5.20 -31.61
C TYR A 372 7.88 -5.07 -32.28
N PRO A 373 7.74 -4.34 -33.40
CA PRO A 373 6.44 -4.04 -34.02
C PRO A 373 5.65 -5.29 -34.41
N ALA A 374 6.33 -6.38 -34.78
CA ALA A 374 5.68 -7.66 -35.08
C ALA A 374 5.02 -8.34 -33.87
N GLN A 375 5.47 -8.01 -32.66
CA GLN A 375 4.86 -8.50 -31.42
C GLN A 375 3.63 -7.68 -31.03
N MET A 376 3.48 -6.45 -31.55
CA MET A 376 2.33 -5.58 -31.26
C MET A 376 1.11 -5.88 -32.13
N VAL A 377 1.30 -6.58 -33.25
CA VAL A 377 0.19 -7.08 -34.06
C VAL A 377 -0.32 -8.34 -33.38
N ALA A 378 -1.54 -8.29 -32.84
CA ALA A 378 -2.19 -9.43 -32.20
C ALA A 378 -2.03 -10.69 -33.07
N GLN A 379 -1.22 -11.64 -32.61
CA GLN A 379 -1.15 -12.93 -33.27
C GLN A 379 -2.52 -13.60 -33.07
N PRO A 380 -3.16 -14.14 -34.13
CA PRO A 380 -4.33 -14.97 -33.91
C PRO A 380 -3.94 -16.07 -32.91
N PRO A 381 -4.81 -16.40 -31.92
CA PRO A 381 -4.45 -17.35 -30.89
C PRO A 381 -3.93 -18.61 -31.55
N GLU A 382 -2.67 -18.96 -31.29
CA GLU A 382 -2.15 -20.25 -31.69
C GLU A 382 -3.09 -21.29 -31.09
N THR A 383 -3.72 -22.10 -31.93
CA THR A 383 -4.48 -23.26 -31.47
C THR A 383 -3.47 -24.21 -30.86
N HIS A 384 -3.15 -24.05 -29.58
CA HIS A 384 -2.41 -25.07 -28.86
C HIS A 384 -3.23 -26.35 -28.94
N PRO A 385 -2.71 -27.44 -29.54
CA PRO A 385 -3.38 -28.71 -29.42
C PRO A 385 -3.50 -29.01 -27.93
N PRO A 386 -4.65 -29.55 -27.46
CA PRO A 386 -4.82 -29.85 -26.05
C PRO A 386 -3.64 -30.70 -25.57
N PRO A 387 -3.13 -30.47 -24.35
CA PRO A 387 -2.02 -31.25 -23.82
C PRO A 387 -2.36 -32.73 -24.03
N ARG A 388 -1.45 -33.46 -24.69
CA ARG A 388 -1.62 -34.90 -24.89
C ARG A 388 -1.92 -35.49 -23.53
N ALA A 389 -3.07 -36.14 -23.40
CA ALA A 389 -3.47 -36.81 -22.17
C ALA A 389 -2.33 -37.71 -21.73
N GLU A 390 -1.59 -37.29 -20.69
CA GLU A 390 -0.65 -38.17 -20.05
C GLU A 390 -1.46 -39.33 -19.51
N GLY A 391 -1.14 -40.53 -19.99
CA GLY A 391 -1.75 -41.76 -19.51
C GLY A 391 -1.62 -41.84 -17.98
N PRO A 392 -2.56 -42.51 -17.31
CA PRO A 392 -2.67 -42.45 -15.86
C PRO A 392 -1.33 -42.85 -15.20
N PRO A 393 -0.96 -42.21 -14.08
CA PRO A 393 0.31 -42.46 -13.42
C PRO A 393 0.42 -43.93 -13.03
N ARG A 394 1.56 -44.55 -13.36
CA ARG A 394 1.87 -45.93 -12.97
C ARG A 394 1.77 -46.05 -11.45
N ARG A 395 0.72 -46.75 -10.98
CA ARG A 395 0.52 -47.05 -9.56
C ARG A 395 1.71 -47.84 -9.01
N GLY A 396 2.50 -47.19 -8.15
CA GLY A 396 3.41 -47.86 -7.24
C GLY A 396 2.63 -48.82 -6.32
N ARG A 397 3.18 -50.01 -6.09
CA ARG A 397 2.63 -51.00 -5.17
C ARG A 397 2.64 -50.44 -3.74
N GLY A 398 1.46 -50.20 -3.18
CA GLY A 398 1.27 -49.78 -1.79
C GLY A 398 -0.04 -50.32 -1.22
N ARG A 399 0.10 -51.09 -0.14
CA ARG A 399 -0.85 -51.89 0.66
C ARG A 399 -2.36 -51.60 0.60
N ARG A 400 -3.11 -52.70 0.53
CA ARG A 400 -4.56 -52.83 0.78
C ARG A 400 -4.92 -52.52 2.25
N THR A 401 -5.86 -51.61 2.44
CA THR A 401 -6.91 -51.60 3.48
C THR A 401 -8.05 -50.76 2.87
N GLY A 402 -9.15 -51.31 2.35
CA GLY A 402 -10.18 -52.00 3.11
C GLY A 402 -11.30 -51.01 3.48
N LEU A 403 -12.21 -50.70 2.57
CA LEU A 403 -13.66 -50.59 2.79
C LEU A 403 -14.38 -50.16 1.48
N ARG A 404 -15.45 -50.88 1.14
CA ARG A 404 -16.31 -50.65 -0.03
C ARG A 404 -17.27 -49.49 0.24
N ARG A 405 -17.54 -48.64 -0.76
CA ARG A 405 -18.82 -47.94 -0.87
C ARG A 405 -19.25 -47.89 -2.33
N THR A 406 -20.52 -48.21 -2.53
CA THR A 406 -21.23 -48.50 -3.78
C THR A 406 -21.44 -47.26 -4.65
N GLU A 407 -21.24 -47.42 -5.96
CA GLU A 407 -21.62 -46.48 -7.01
C GLU A 407 -23.16 -46.32 -7.08
N ARG A 408 -23.62 -45.08 -7.28
CA ARG A 408 -24.89 -44.76 -7.94
C ARG A 408 -24.69 -43.56 -8.85
N GLU A 409 -24.92 -43.78 -10.14
CA GLU A 409 -25.05 -42.76 -11.17
C GLU A 409 -26.33 -41.92 -10.96
N ILE A 410 -26.26 -40.61 -11.25
CA ILE A 410 -27.42 -39.71 -11.33
C ILE A 410 -27.29 -38.88 -12.63
N PRO A 411 -28.34 -38.78 -13.49
CA PRO A 411 -28.32 -38.08 -14.78
C PRO A 411 -28.58 -36.56 -14.64
N PRO A 412 -28.34 -35.73 -15.69
CA PRO A 412 -28.28 -34.28 -15.56
C PRO A 412 -29.65 -33.62 -15.65
N GLY A 413 -29.93 -32.65 -14.77
CA GLY A 413 -31.16 -31.86 -14.80
C GLY A 413 -31.08 -30.54 -14.03
N ARG A 414 -31.22 -29.44 -14.79
CA ARG A 414 -31.68 -28.08 -14.43
C ARG A 414 -31.11 -27.42 -13.15
N TRP A 415 -30.22 -26.45 -13.37
CA TRP A 415 -29.81 -25.45 -12.39
C TRP A 415 -30.97 -24.49 -12.04
N ARG A 416 -31.43 -24.51 -10.78
CA ARG A 416 -32.13 -23.38 -10.14
C ARG A 416 -31.21 -22.82 -9.06
N ARG A 417 -31.05 -21.49 -9.05
CA ARG A 417 -30.29 -20.72 -8.05
C ARG A 417 -30.71 -21.09 -6.62
N ARG A 418 -29.73 -21.37 -5.75
CA ARG A 418 -29.86 -21.33 -4.29
C ARG A 418 -28.75 -20.42 -3.74
N SER A 419 -29.16 -19.50 -2.86
CA SER A 419 -28.28 -18.65 -2.05
C SER A 419 -27.43 -19.52 -1.09
N PRO A 420 -26.17 -19.15 -0.77
CA PRO A 420 -25.36 -19.93 0.16
C PRO A 420 -25.67 -19.57 1.62
N GLU A 421 -25.84 -20.61 2.45
CA GLU A 421 -25.74 -20.51 3.92
C GLU A 421 -24.26 -20.51 4.37
N PRO A 422 -23.94 -19.97 5.56
CA PRO A 422 -22.56 -19.76 6.00
C PRO A 422 -21.88 -21.04 6.50
N ILE A 423 -20.61 -21.19 6.16
CA ILE A 423 -19.70 -22.23 6.65
C ILE A 423 -19.35 -21.93 8.11
N ARG A 424 -19.66 -22.86 9.02
CA ARG A 424 -19.23 -22.84 10.43
C ARG A 424 -17.80 -23.36 10.54
N GLY A 425 -16.92 -22.59 11.17
CA GLY A 425 -15.62 -23.10 11.62
C GLY A 425 -14.64 -22.01 11.99
N LEU A 426 -14.84 -21.35 13.14
CA LEU A 426 -13.78 -20.79 13.98
C LEU A 426 -14.41 -20.49 15.36
N SER A 427 -13.92 -21.21 16.37
CA SER A 427 -14.36 -21.17 17.75
C SER A 427 -13.89 -19.88 18.43
N ALA A 428 -14.84 -18.99 18.75
CA ALA A 428 -14.62 -17.91 19.71
C ALA A 428 -14.83 -18.46 21.13
N VAL A 429 -13.85 -18.22 22.00
CA VAL A 429 -13.94 -18.44 23.44
C VAL A 429 -14.92 -17.41 24.00
N SER A 430 -16.03 -17.90 24.55
CA SER A 430 -17.10 -17.12 25.16
C SER A 430 -16.76 -16.71 26.59
N ALA A 431 -16.87 -15.42 26.90
CA ALA A 431 -17.04 -14.91 28.27
C ALA A 431 -18.54 -14.79 28.58
N PRO A 432 -18.99 -15.09 29.81
CA PRO A 432 -20.41 -15.26 30.10
C PRO A 432 -21.15 -13.94 30.34
N ASP A 433 -22.35 -13.88 29.75
CA ASP A 433 -23.40 -12.91 29.95
C ASP A 433 -24.01 -13.06 31.35
N ALA A 434 -24.09 -11.97 32.12
CA ALA A 434 -24.85 -11.90 33.36
C ALA A 434 -26.00 -10.90 33.18
N ARG A 435 -27.20 -11.41 32.96
CA ARG A 435 -28.46 -10.70 33.20
C ARG A 435 -29.33 -11.50 34.15
N GLY A 436 -29.84 -10.85 35.18
CA GLY A 436 -30.98 -11.30 35.96
C GLY A 436 -31.01 -10.68 37.35
N GLY A 437 -32.01 -9.84 37.62
CA GLY A 437 -32.42 -9.53 38.99
C GLY A 437 -32.96 -8.12 39.22
N ASP A 438 -34.28 -8.04 39.16
CA ASP A 438 -35.13 -7.32 40.13
C ASP A 438 -35.82 -6.00 39.82
N GLU A 439 -37.02 -5.99 40.41
CA GLU A 439 -38.27 -5.39 40.02
C GLU A 439 -38.50 -3.99 40.61
N ALA A 440 -39.54 -3.38 40.07
CA ALA A 440 -40.19 -2.13 40.46
C ALA A 440 -40.46 -1.95 41.96
N HIS A 441 -40.35 -0.70 42.42
CA HIS A 441 -41.28 -0.15 43.42
C HIS A 441 -41.58 1.34 43.19
N ARG A 442 -42.87 1.66 43.35
CA ARG A 442 -43.55 2.96 43.19
C ARG A 442 -43.29 3.93 44.35
N GLY A 443 -43.52 5.22 44.04
CA GLY A 443 -43.87 6.31 44.97
C GLY A 443 -42.91 7.49 44.81
N GLY A 444 -43.28 8.74 44.48
CA GLY A 444 -44.51 9.50 44.68
C GLY A 444 -44.09 10.79 45.39
N GLY A 445 -44.35 11.98 44.83
CA GLY A 445 -44.11 13.23 45.56
C GLY A 445 -43.92 14.49 44.72
N ARG A 446 -44.82 15.45 44.93
CA ARG A 446 -44.98 16.76 44.27
C ARG A 446 -43.98 17.81 44.77
N GLY A 447 -43.78 18.90 44.01
CA GLY A 447 -43.31 20.18 44.60
C GLY A 447 -42.88 21.30 43.64
N HIS A 448 -43.77 22.27 43.43
CA HIS A 448 -43.64 23.66 42.93
C HIS A 448 -42.24 24.34 43.02
N ALA A 449 -41.74 25.06 42.01
CA ALA A 449 -42.10 26.37 41.40
C ALA A 449 -41.17 27.52 41.85
N GLY A 450 -40.72 28.36 40.90
CA GLY A 450 -40.11 29.67 41.22
C GLY A 450 -39.08 30.20 40.22
N ARG A 451 -39.53 30.85 39.14
CA ARG A 451 -38.84 32.00 38.50
C ARG A 451 -39.43 33.29 39.10
N PRO A 452 -38.72 34.45 39.16
CA PRO A 452 -38.68 35.41 38.03
C PRO A 452 -37.35 36.23 37.93
N ARG A 453 -36.84 36.51 36.71
CA ARG A 453 -36.92 37.74 35.85
C ARG A 453 -35.93 38.89 36.16
N GLY A 454 -35.41 39.47 35.06
CA GLY A 454 -34.90 40.84 34.90
C GLY A 454 -33.45 40.84 34.41
N GLY A 455 -33.13 41.02 33.13
CA GLY A 455 -33.18 42.27 32.33
C GLY A 455 -31.74 42.79 32.21
N GLY A 456 -31.13 43.20 31.11
CA GLY A 456 -31.51 43.57 29.76
C GLY A 456 -30.53 44.69 29.35
N HIS A 457 -29.73 44.51 28.29
CA HIS A 457 -29.29 45.57 27.34
C HIS A 457 -28.16 45.08 26.40
N ARG A 458 -28.44 45.16 25.09
CA ARG A 458 -27.52 45.42 23.97
C ARG A 458 -27.83 46.88 23.48
N PRO A 459 -27.18 47.50 22.46
CA PRO A 459 -26.17 47.00 21.49
C PRO A 459 -25.02 47.99 21.10
N ALA A 460 -24.18 47.49 20.16
CA ALA A 460 -23.46 48.20 19.08
C ALA A 460 -22.06 48.79 19.36
N ASP A 461 -21.04 48.32 18.63
CA ASP A 461 -20.54 49.09 17.47
C ASP A 461 -19.67 48.26 16.50
N ARG A 462 -19.83 48.58 15.21
CA ARG A 462 -19.00 48.17 14.07
C ARG A 462 -17.71 48.98 14.06
N LEU A 463 -16.62 48.45 13.48
CA LEU A 463 -15.80 49.15 12.48
C LEU A 463 -14.85 48.16 11.76
N ARG A 464 -14.65 48.44 10.47
CA ARG A 464 -13.92 47.70 9.43
C ARG A 464 -12.43 48.16 9.33
N PRO A 465 -11.60 47.54 8.47
CA PRO A 465 -10.13 47.66 8.50
C PRO A 465 -9.57 48.76 7.58
N ALA A 466 -8.26 49.03 7.74
CA ALA A 466 -7.35 49.76 6.85
C ALA A 466 -5.97 49.07 6.96
N ALA A 467 -5.09 48.95 5.96
CA ALA A 467 -5.05 49.38 4.56
C ALA A 467 -4.17 48.37 3.80
#